data_AF-A0A7K3SBQ1-F1
#
_entry.id   AF-A0A7K3SBQ1-F1
#
_cell.length_a   1.000
_cell.length_b   1.000
_cell.length_c   1.000
_cell.angle_alpha   90.00
_cell.angle_beta   90.00
_cell.angle_gamma   90.00
#
_symmetry.space_group_name_H-M   'P 1'
#
loop_
_entity.id
_entity.type
_entity.pdbx_description
1 polymer ?
#
loop_
_entity_poly.entity_id
_entity_poly.type
_entity_poly.pdbx_seq_one_letter_code
_entity_poly.pdbx_strand_id
1 'polypeptide(L)'
;PLRSRLADLGVTDSMELEEYLTDRLGAPAPGGHRFGDELGALRVRLGTGPLLGATPQQRAESLAAAKPLELAHVARALDDFAAVFADLR
;
A
#
# COMPACT_ATOMS: atom_id res chain seq x y z
N PRO A 1 17.49 -3.43 -1.60
CA PRO A 1 17.59 -2.54 -2.80
C PRO A 1 16.95 -1.17 -2.56
N LEU A 2 15.72 -1.10 -2.02
CA LEU A 2 14.99 0.17 -1.86
C LEU A 2 15.49 1.08 -0.73
N ARG A 3 16.30 0.56 0.21
CA ARG A 3 16.72 1.31 1.42
C ARG A 3 17.43 2.63 1.09
N SER A 4 18.32 2.66 0.10
CA SER A 4 19.02 3.90 -0.29
C SER A 4 18.06 4.93 -0.89
N ARG A 5 17.16 4.49 -1.78
CA ARG A 5 16.14 5.38 -2.38
C ARG A 5 15.17 5.93 -1.35
N LEU A 6 14.73 5.10 -0.41
CA LEU A 6 13.92 5.54 0.72
C LEU A 6 14.68 6.58 1.56
N ALA A 7 15.97 6.36 1.83
CA ALA A 7 16.78 7.34 2.55
C ALA A 7 16.95 8.67 1.79
N ASP A 8 17.11 8.63 0.46
CA ASP A 8 17.13 9.83 -0.41
C ASP A 8 15.82 10.63 -0.32
N LEU A 9 14.70 9.96 0.01
CA LEU A 9 13.37 10.53 0.25
C LEU A 9 13.11 10.89 1.73
N GLY A 10 14.12 10.75 2.60
CA GLY A 10 13.99 11.02 4.03
C GLY A 10 13.34 9.89 4.84
N VAL A 11 13.16 8.70 4.25
CA VAL A 11 12.59 7.52 4.92
C VAL A 11 13.71 6.57 5.35
N THR A 12 14.02 6.60 6.63
CA THR A 12 15.14 5.86 7.24
C THR A 12 14.70 4.85 8.29
N ASP A 13 13.48 5.00 8.83
CA ASP A 13 12.89 4.07 9.79
C ASP A 13 11.45 3.63 9.45
N SER A 14 10.91 2.73 10.27
CA SER A 14 9.58 2.15 10.08
C SER A 14 8.43 3.13 10.35
N MET A 15 8.62 4.20 11.12
CA MET A 15 7.60 5.22 11.36
C MET A 15 7.49 6.14 10.15
N GLU A 16 8.64 6.61 9.64
CA GLU A 16 8.72 7.42 8.42
C GLU A 16 8.18 6.65 7.21
N LEU A 17 8.45 5.34 7.14
CA LEU A 17 7.90 4.48 6.08
C LEU A 17 6.37 4.34 6.18
N GLU A 18 5.83 4.23 7.39
CA GLU A 18 4.38 4.18 7.63
C GLU A 18 3.71 5.48 7.14
N GLU A 19 4.25 6.63 7.52
CA GLU A 19 3.75 7.95 7.10
C GLU A 19 3.84 8.11 5.58
N TYR A 20 5.03 7.90 5.01
CA TYR A 20 5.28 8.03 3.58
C TYR A 20 4.34 7.18 2.74
N LEU A 21 4.16 5.90 3.08
CA LEU A 21 3.28 5.01 2.32
C LEU A 21 1.81 5.26 2.60
N THR A 22 1.42 5.64 3.81
CA THR A 22 0.01 5.96 4.12
C THR A 22 -0.48 7.13 3.30
N ASP A 23 0.33 8.19 3.19
CA ASP A 23 -0.01 9.38 2.41
C ASP A 23 -0.07 9.08 0.91
N ARG A 24 0.92 8.35 0.39
CA ARG A 24 1.02 8.03 -1.04
C ARG A 24 -0.03 7.04 -1.51
N LEU A 25 -0.41 6.07 -0.68
CA LEU A 25 -1.42 5.06 -0.99
C LEU A 25 -2.85 5.53 -0.70
N GLY A 26 -3.02 6.63 0.06
CA GLY A 26 -4.33 7.10 0.53
C GLY A 26 -5.03 6.08 1.44
N ALA A 27 -4.29 5.13 2.02
CA ALA A 27 -4.79 4.07 2.86
C ALA A 27 -3.72 3.66 3.90
N PRO A 28 -4.11 3.17 5.09
CA PRO A 28 -3.15 2.83 6.12
C PRO A 28 -2.11 1.81 5.66
N ALA A 29 -0.83 2.14 5.88
CA ALA A 29 0.30 1.23 5.70
C ALA A 29 1.07 1.02 7.03
N PRO A 30 0.46 0.38 8.05
CA PRO A 30 1.08 0.19 9.37
C PRO A 30 2.52 -0.36 9.28
N GLY A 31 3.45 0.36 9.89
CA GLY A 31 4.86 0.01 9.98
C GLY A 31 5.10 -1.21 10.86
N GLY A 32 6.15 -1.96 10.54
CA GLY A 32 6.59 -3.15 11.27
C GLY A 32 6.78 -2.91 12.77
N HIS A 33 7.19 -1.69 13.15
CA HIS A 33 7.37 -1.30 14.56
C HIS A 33 6.11 -1.48 15.40
N ARG A 34 4.91 -1.34 14.81
CA ARG A 34 3.62 -1.61 15.48
C ARG A 34 3.40 -3.09 15.79
N PHE A 35 4.19 -3.96 15.20
CA PHE A 35 4.11 -5.42 15.31
C PHE A 35 5.36 -6.04 15.94
N GLY A 36 6.24 -5.21 16.53
CA GLY A 36 7.44 -5.65 17.22
C GLY A 36 8.69 -5.78 16.35
N ASP A 37 8.69 -5.28 15.12
CA ASP A 37 9.95 -5.12 14.37
C ASP A 37 10.80 -3.99 14.97
N GLU A 38 12.12 -4.12 14.84
CA GLU A 38 13.06 -3.03 15.10
C GLU A 38 12.74 -1.80 14.23
N LEU A 39 12.92 -0.58 14.78
CA LEU A 39 12.62 0.66 14.04
C LEU A 39 13.36 0.75 12.70
N GLY A 40 14.61 0.29 12.65
CA GLY A 40 15.42 0.27 11.43
C GLY A 40 15.01 -0.80 10.41
N ALA A 41 14.06 -1.69 10.72
CA ALA A 41 13.50 -2.64 9.78
C ALA A 41 12.36 -1.99 8.99
N LEU A 42 12.69 -1.54 7.77
CA LEU A 42 11.76 -0.95 6.81
C LEU A 42 10.75 -2.00 6.28
N ARG A 43 9.70 -2.25 7.06
CA ARG A 43 8.60 -3.18 6.75
C ARG A 43 7.26 -2.50 7.03
N VAL A 44 6.25 -2.87 6.26
CA VAL A 44 4.86 -2.43 6.44
C VAL A 44 3.91 -3.59 6.22
N ARG A 45 2.69 -3.48 6.77
CA ARG A 45 1.56 -4.35 6.42
C ARG A 45 0.59 -3.58 5.53
N LEU A 46 0.23 -4.18 4.40
CA LEU A 46 -0.68 -3.59 3.43
C LEU A 46 -1.97 -4.41 3.38
N GLY A 47 -3.10 -3.76 3.61
CA GLY A 47 -4.40 -4.38 3.47
C GLY A 47 -4.88 -4.36 2.01
N THR A 48 -5.64 -5.39 1.61
CA THR A 48 -6.26 -5.43 0.27
C THR A 48 -7.62 -4.74 0.22
N GLY A 49 -8.21 -4.41 1.38
CA GLY A 49 -9.51 -3.73 1.47
C GLY A 49 -9.64 -2.47 0.61
N PRO A 50 -8.65 -1.55 0.59
CA PRO A 50 -8.67 -0.36 -0.28
C PRO A 50 -8.77 -0.69 -1.78
N LEU A 51 -8.32 -1.87 -2.21
CA LEU A 51 -8.33 -2.30 -3.62
C LEU A 51 -9.70 -2.81 -4.08
N LEU A 52 -10.64 -3.04 -3.15
CA LEU A 52 -11.94 -3.63 -3.46
C LEU A 52 -12.94 -2.60 -4.03
N GLY A 53 -12.64 -1.31 -3.97
CA GLY A 53 -13.49 -0.23 -4.47
C GLY A 53 -13.80 0.85 -3.44
N ALA A 54 -14.12 2.05 -3.94
CA ALA A 54 -14.37 3.23 -3.13
C ALA A 54 -15.77 3.22 -2.47
N THR A 55 -16.74 2.53 -3.08
CA THR A 55 -18.13 2.48 -2.61
C THR A 55 -18.51 1.10 -2.05
N PRO A 56 -19.51 1.00 -1.15
CA PRO A 56 -20.03 -0.28 -0.70
C PRO A 56 -20.47 -1.19 -1.84
N GLN A 57 -21.04 -0.63 -2.91
CA GLN A 57 -21.49 -1.37 -4.09
C GLN A 57 -20.30 -1.98 -4.86
N GLN A 58 -19.26 -1.20 -5.13
CA GLN A 58 -18.05 -1.71 -5.78
C GLN A 58 -17.37 -2.80 -4.93
N ARG A 59 -17.35 -2.63 -3.60
CA ARG A 59 -16.80 -3.65 -2.70
C ARG A 59 -17.61 -4.95 -2.74
N ALA A 60 -18.94 -4.86 -2.72
CA ALA A 60 -19.80 -6.03 -2.82
C ALA A 60 -19.61 -6.75 -4.16
N GLU A 61 -19.49 -6.00 -5.26
CA GLU A 61 -19.20 -6.55 -6.59
C GLU A 61 -17.85 -7.28 -6.61
N SER A 62 -16.79 -6.66 -6.07
CA SER A 62 -15.46 -7.28 -5.96
C SER A 62 -15.48 -8.57 -5.15
N LEU A 63 -16.25 -8.62 -4.06
CA LEU A 63 -16.36 -9.80 -3.21
C LEU A 63 -17.19 -10.93 -3.86
N ALA A 64 -18.12 -10.60 -4.75
CA ALA A 64 -19.00 -11.57 -5.42
C ALA A 64 -18.47 -12.04 -6.78
N ALA A 65 -17.55 -11.30 -7.41
CA ALA A 65 -17.04 -11.61 -8.73
C ALA A 65 -16.17 -12.88 -8.73
N ALA A 66 -16.40 -13.77 -9.71
CA ALA A 66 -15.53 -14.93 -9.95
C ALA A 66 -14.12 -14.53 -10.43
N LYS A 67 -14.01 -13.32 -11.02
CA LYS A 67 -12.78 -12.76 -11.57
C LYS A 67 -12.62 -11.29 -11.17
N PRO A 68 -12.35 -11.00 -9.90
CA PRO A 68 -12.35 -9.63 -9.38
C PRO A 68 -11.28 -8.73 -10.02
N LEU A 69 -10.17 -9.30 -10.50
CA LEU A 69 -9.10 -8.57 -11.17
C LEU A 69 -9.50 -8.03 -12.56
N GLU A 70 -10.57 -8.54 -13.17
CA GLU A 70 -11.09 -8.04 -14.45
C GLU A 70 -12.04 -6.83 -14.25
N LEU A 71 -12.42 -6.50 -13.00
CA LEU A 71 -13.25 -5.33 -12.69
C LEU A 71 -12.44 -4.04 -12.84
N ALA A 72 -13.00 -3.05 -13.55
CA ALA A 72 -12.30 -1.81 -13.88
C ALA A 72 -11.81 -1.02 -12.65
N HIS A 73 -12.60 -0.98 -11.56
CA HIS A 73 -12.18 -0.28 -10.33
C HIS A 73 -11.08 -1.00 -9.57
N VAL A 74 -11.05 -2.34 -9.62
CA VAL A 74 -9.98 -3.14 -9.00
C VAL A 74 -8.69 -2.99 -9.80
N ALA A 75 -8.77 -3.12 -11.12
CA ALA A 75 -7.62 -2.94 -12.01
C ALA A 75 -6.99 -1.56 -11.84
N ARG A 76 -7.80 -0.49 -11.83
CA ARG A 76 -7.31 0.88 -11.58
C ARG A 76 -6.65 1.01 -10.20
N ALA A 77 -7.28 0.50 -9.14
CA ALA A 77 -6.71 0.58 -7.80
C ALA A 77 -5.36 -0.16 -7.70
N LEU A 78 -5.20 -1.28 -8.43
CA LEU A 78 -3.93 -2.00 -8.52
C LEU A 78 -2.87 -1.24 -9.33
N ASP A 79 -3.26 -0.57 -10.41
CA ASP A 79 -2.36 0.30 -11.18
C ASP A 79 -1.85 1.47 -10.33
N ASP A 80 -2.75 2.14 -9.61
CA ASP A 80 -2.41 3.24 -8.69
C ASP A 80 -1.47 2.76 -7.58
N PHE A 81 -1.76 1.58 -6.99
CA PHE A 81 -0.91 0.94 -6.00
C PHE A 81 0.48 0.63 -6.58
N ALA A 82 0.55 0.04 -7.78
CA ALA A 82 1.81 -0.32 -8.44
C ALA A 82 2.65 0.92 -8.78
N ALA A 83 2.02 2.02 -9.18
CA ALA A 83 2.70 3.28 -9.50
C ALA A 83 3.47 3.83 -8.28
N VAL A 84 2.90 3.76 -7.08
CA VAL A 84 3.58 4.20 -5.84
C VAL A 84 4.90 3.47 -5.62
N PHE A 85 4.95 2.17 -5.89
CA PHE A 85 6.19 1.38 -5.73
C PHE A 85 7.11 1.45 -6.94
N ALA A 86 6.59 1.73 -8.13
CA ALA A 86 7.42 1.94 -9.32
C ALA A 86 8.34 3.16 -9.15
N ASP A 87 7.86 4.21 -8.48
CA ASP A 87 8.65 5.42 -8.15
C ASP A 87 9.81 5.15 -7.18
N LEU A 88 9.83 4.00 -6.49
CA LEU A 88 10.89 3.62 -5.55
C LEU A 88 12.01 2.78 -6.19
N ARG A 89 11.84 2.36 -7.45
CA ARG A 89 12.79 1.47 -8.15
C ARG A 89 14.03 2.18 -8.67
#